data_AF-A0A533WVK3-F1
#
_entry.id   AF-A0A533WVK3-F1
#
_cell.length_a   1.000
_cell.length_b   1.000
_cell.length_c   1.000
_cell.angle_alpha   90.00
_cell.angle_beta   90.00
_cell.angle_gamma   90.00
#
_symmetry.space_group_name_H-M   'P 1'
#
loop_
_entity.id
_entity.type
_entity.pdbx_description
1 polymer ?
#
loop_
_entity_poly.entity_id
_entity_poly.type
_entity_poly.pdbx_seq_one_letter_code
_entity_poly.pdbx_strand_id
1 'polypeptide(L)'
;MPGSIDAILQLPQRKLVVAQSDVHLDGQAKNEIFILMVEESRGSAGGRAAGSGHRRIERIYGFICDGGECTKFFESGDNDKVDQFDVPYSAVAMDIRLSDGMQYVVQGIVDSDLVGSYHSVISNLK
;
A
#
# COMPACT_ATOMS: atom_id res chain seq x y z
N MET A 1 2.54 -15.46 10.01
CA MET A 1 3.62 -14.81 10.79
C MET A 1 3.36 -13.31 10.82
N PRO A 2 3.57 -12.61 11.95
CA PRO A 2 3.42 -11.15 11.98
C PRO A 2 4.44 -10.53 11.03
N GLY A 3 3.99 -10.07 9.86
CA GLY A 3 4.86 -9.58 8.78
C GLY A 3 4.55 -10.13 7.38
N SER A 4 3.61 -11.08 7.25
CA SER A 4 3.10 -11.47 5.92
C SER A 4 2.22 -10.37 5.32
N ILE A 5 2.19 -10.31 3.99
CA ILE A 5 1.35 -9.37 3.26
C ILE A 5 -0.14 -9.53 3.60
N ASP A 6 -0.62 -10.78 3.77
CA ASP A 6 -2.02 -11.07 4.16
C ASP A 6 -2.38 -10.39 5.48
N ALA A 7 -1.52 -10.53 6.48
CA ALA A 7 -1.75 -9.95 7.79
C ALA A 7 -1.85 -8.41 7.72
N ILE A 8 -1.02 -7.78 6.89
CA ILE A 8 -1.04 -6.32 6.69
C ILE A 8 -2.30 -5.90 5.93
N LEU A 9 -2.68 -6.61 4.87
CA LEU A 9 -3.89 -6.33 4.08
C LEU A 9 -5.16 -6.48 4.92
N GLN A 10 -5.17 -7.40 5.89
CA GLN A 10 -6.29 -7.65 6.79
C GLN A 10 -6.33 -6.73 8.03
N LEU A 11 -5.31 -5.89 8.27
CA LEU A 11 -5.38 -4.92 9.38
C LEU A 11 -6.63 -4.01 9.26
N PRO A 12 -7.28 -3.63 10.36
CA PRO A 12 -8.43 -2.73 10.30
C PRO A 12 -8.07 -1.29 9.91
N GLN A 13 -6.80 -0.91 10.04
CA GLN A 13 -6.31 0.44 9.69
C GLN A 13 -6.50 0.70 8.19
N ARG A 14 -6.94 1.92 7.85
CA ARG A 14 -7.02 2.37 6.46
C ARG A 14 -5.68 2.24 5.74
N LYS A 15 -5.72 1.69 4.53
CA LYS A 15 -4.55 1.53 3.66
C LYS A 15 -4.90 1.76 2.20
N LEU A 16 -3.90 2.11 1.41
CA LEU A 16 -3.96 2.17 -0.05
C LEU A 16 -2.97 1.16 -0.63
N VAL A 17 -3.45 0.35 -1.56
CA VAL A 17 -2.64 -0.65 -2.26
C VAL A 17 -2.28 -0.11 -3.64
N VAL A 18 -1.00 -0.13 -3.98
CA VAL A 18 -0.50 0.16 -5.33
C VAL A 18 0.17 -1.09 -5.83
N ALA A 19 -0.34 -1.66 -6.92
CA ALA A 19 0.17 -2.92 -7.46
C ALA A 19 0.56 -2.78 -8.92
N GLN A 20 1.54 -3.57 -9.36
CA GLN A 20 1.99 -3.58 -10.75
C GLN A 20 0.95 -4.25 -11.67
N SER A 21 0.28 -5.27 -11.17
CA SER A 21 -0.78 -6.03 -11.83
C SER A 21 -1.87 -6.41 -10.81
N ASP A 22 -2.92 -7.11 -11.26
CA ASP A 22 -3.98 -7.60 -10.37
C ASP A 22 -3.41 -8.43 -9.20
N VAL A 23 -3.95 -8.22 -8.00
CA VAL A 23 -3.40 -8.79 -6.77
C VAL A 23 -4.00 -10.18 -6.51
N HIS A 24 -3.24 -11.19 -6.92
CA HIS A 24 -3.55 -12.62 -6.70
C HIS A 24 -2.37 -13.27 -5.96
N LEU A 25 -2.42 -13.27 -4.63
CA LEU A 25 -1.32 -13.75 -3.79
C LEU A 25 -1.19 -15.29 -3.78
N ASP A 26 -2.25 -16.00 -4.15
CA ASP A 26 -2.26 -17.45 -4.39
C ASP A 26 -1.72 -17.84 -5.79
N GLY A 27 -1.45 -16.86 -6.64
CA GLY A 27 -1.06 -17.05 -8.03
C GLY A 27 0.45 -17.23 -8.22
N GLN A 28 0.84 -17.71 -9.40
CA GLN A 28 2.25 -17.86 -9.78
C GLN A 28 2.85 -16.64 -10.52
N ALA A 29 2.01 -15.66 -10.86
CA ALA A 29 2.48 -14.49 -11.59
C ALA A 29 3.26 -13.57 -10.65
N LYS A 30 4.43 -13.10 -11.13
CA LYS A 30 5.17 -12.07 -10.42
C LYS A 30 4.33 -10.79 -10.33
N ASN A 31 4.24 -10.22 -9.13
CA ASN A 31 3.61 -8.93 -8.89
C ASN A 31 4.41 -8.16 -7.82
N GLU A 32 4.45 -6.84 -7.95
CA GLU A 32 5.09 -5.95 -7.01
C GLU A 32 4.02 -5.04 -6.41
N ILE A 33 3.95 -5.05 -5.08
CA ILE A 33 2.83 -4.49 -4.33
C ILE A 33 3.37 -3.58 -3.24
N PHE A 34 2.87 -2.35 -3.22
CA PHE A 34 3.10 -1.39 -2.16
C PHE A 34 1.82 -1.18 -1.35
N ILE A 35 1.97 -1.10 -0.03
CA ILE A 35 0.89 -0.83 0.91
C ILE A 35 1.23 0.43 1.68
N LEU A 36 0.46 1.49 1.44
CA LEU A 36 0.57 2.77 2.13
C LEU A 36 -0.45 2.77 3.28
N MET A 37 0.04 2.71 4.51
CA MET A 37 -0.78 2.82 5.71
C MET A 37 -1.13 4.27 5.94
N VAL A 38 -2.43 4.58 5.97
CA VAL A 38 -2.91 5.96 6.13
C VAL A 38 -3.04 6.27 7.62
N GLU A 39 -2.57 7.43 8.02
CA GLU A 39 -2.77 7.96 9.38
C GLU A 39 -4.25 8.31 9.56
N GLU A 40 -4.92 7.66 10.51
CA GLU A 40 -6.29 8.02 10.88
C GLU A 40 -6.26 9.18 11.87
N SER A 41 -6.57 10.39 11.39
CA SER A 41 -6.71 11.57 12.25
C SER A 41 -7.91 11.35 13.20
N ARG A 42 -7.66 11.16 14.50
CA ARG A 42 -8.71 10.97 15.52
C ARG A 42 -9.55 12.22 15.86
N GLY A 43 -9.55 13.26 15.02
CA GLY A 43 -10.32 14.46 15.30
C GLY A 43 -10.44 15.40 14.12
N SER A 44 -11.54 15.31 13.38
CA SER A 44 -12.16 16.49 12.76
C SER A 44 -13.63 16.20 12.43
N ALA A 45 -14.42 16.04 13.49
CA ALA A 45 -15.86 16.21 13.44
C ALA A 45 -16.17 17.54 14.15
N GLY A 46 -16.36 18.62 13.38
CA GLY A 46 -16.92 19.87 13.87
C GLY A 46 -15.89 20.94 14.27
N GLY A 47 -15.44 21.74 13.31
CA GLY A 47 -14.73 22.98 13.61
C GLY A 47 -14.42 23.74 12.33
N ARG A 48 -14.94 24.96 12.20
CA ARG A 48 -14.73 25.86 11.06
C ARG A 48 -13.27 26.34 11.03
N ALA A 49 -12.35 25.48 10.62
CA ALA A 49 -10.95 25.83 10.35
C ALA A 49 -10.61 25.40 8.93
N ALA A 50 -9.97 26.33 8.21
CA ALA A 50 -9.72 26.25 6.79
C ALA A 50 -8.84 25.05 6.40
N GLY A 51 -9.27 24.37 5.33
CA GLY A 51 -8.49 23.66 4.31
C GLY A 51 -7.18 22.97 4.70
N SER A 52 -7.22 21.64 4.79
CA SER A 52 -6.52 20.72 3.87
C SER A 52 -6.63 19.30 4.42
N GLY A 53 -7.48 18.48 3.80
CA GLY A 53 -7.58 17.05 4.12
C GLY A 53 -6.35 16.31 3.59
N HIS A 54 -5.19 16.51 4.19
CA HIS A 54 -4.00 15.75 3.83
C HIS A 54 -4.20 14.30 4.29
N ARG A 55 -4.33 13.38 3.33
CA ARG A 55 -4.17 11.94 3.59
C ARG A 55 -2.69 11.71 3.89
N ARG A 56 -2.33 11.79 5.17
CA ARG A 56 -0.96 11.53 5.60
C ARG A 56 -0.72 10.02 5.64
N ILE A 57 0.40 9.60 5.07
CA ILE A 57 0.84 8.21 5.11
C ILE A 57 1.74 8.05 6.33
N GLU A 58 1.43 7.09 7.19
CA GLU A 58 2.22 6.79 8.40
C GLU A 58 3.38 5.86 8.07
N ARG A 59 3.14 4.90 7.16
CA ARG A 59 4.09 3.84 6.85
C ARG A 59 3.87 3.29 5.46
N ILE A 60 4.94 2.88 4.79
CA ILE A 60 4.90 2.21 3.50
C ILE A 60 5.59 0.86 3.62
N TYR A 61 4.97 -0.15 3.03
CA TYR A 61 5.53 -1.48 2.84
C TYR A 61 5.66 -1.79 1.35
N GLY A 62 6.78 -2.40 0.95
CA GLY A 62 6.99 -2.90 -0.42
C GLY A 62 7.22 -4.41 -0.41
N PHE A 63 6.45 -5.13 -1.25
CA PHE A 63 6.49 -6.57 -1.41
C PHE A 63 6.74 -6.97 -2.87
N ILE A 64 7.53 -8.01 -3.06
CA ILE A 64 7.64 -8.75 -4.33
C ILE A 64 6.98 -10.10 -4.08
N CYS A 65 5.95 -10.41 -4.86
CA CYS A 65 5.26 -11.67 -4.87
C CYS A 65 5.66 -12.44 -6.12
N ASP A 66 6.12 -13.68 -5.96
CA ASP A 66 6.50 -14.57 -7.07
C ASP A 66 6.20 -16.02 -6.67
N GLY A 67 5.55 -16.79 -7.55
CA GLY A 67 5.27 -18.20 -7.28
C GLY A 67 4.39 -18.49 -6.05
N GLY A 68 3.55 -17.55 -5.62
CA GLY A 68 2.70 -17.67 -4.42
C GLY A 68 3.41 -17.31 -3.11
N GLU A 69 4.66 -16.86 -3.17
CA GLU A 69 5.41 -16.36 -2.03
C GLU A 69 5.64 -14.85 -2.14
N CYS A 70 5.32 -14.12 -1.08
CA CYS A 70 5.50 -12.67 -1.02
C CYS A 70 6.59 -12.29 -0.01
N THR A 71 7.66 -11.69 -0.51
CA THR A 71 8.79 -11.22 0.31
C THR A 71 8.76 -9.70 0.44
N LYS A 72 8.83 -9.20 1.67
CA LYS A 72 8.96 -7.77 1.94
C LYS A 72 10.40 -7.32 1.63
N PHE A 73 10.56 -6.34 0.75
CA PHE A 73 11.86 -5.78 0.40
C PHE A 73 12.05 -4.34 0.89
N PHE A 74 10.96 -3.66 1.26
CA PHE A 74 10.99 -2.29 1.76
C PHE A 74 10.00 -2.07 2.90
N GLU A 75 10.42 -1.28 3.89
CA GLU A 75 9.58 -0.76 4.95
C GLU A 75 10.13 0.58 5.41
N SER A 76 9.27 1.59 5.52
CA SER A 76 9.63 2.85 6.16
C SER A 76 8.42 3.49 6.83
N GLY A 77 8.61 3.97 8.06
CA GLY A 77 7.68 4.87 8.75
C GLY A 77 8.34 6.20 9.11
N ASP A 78 9.46 6.52 8.46
CA ASP A 78 10.13 7.82 8.58
C ASP A 78 9.39 8.83 7.71
N ASN A 79 8.81 9.87 8.31
CA ASN A 79 8.00 10.85 7.60
C ASN A 79 8.77 11.48 6.42
N ASP A 80 10.06 11.76 6.60
CA ASP A 80 10.89 12.39 5.56
C ASP A 80 11.08 11.49 4.33
N LYS A 81 10.97 10.17 4.52
CA LYS A 81 11.04 9.18 3.44
C LYS A 81 9.67 8.89 2.86
N VAL A 82 8.66 8.78 3.71
CA VAL A 82 7.28 8.46 3.33
C VAL A 82 6.67 9.59 2.49
N ASP A 83 6.95 10.85 2.82
CA ASP A 83 6.43 12.02 2.10
C ASP A 83 6.99 12.15 0.66
N GLN A 84 8.01 11.36 0.30
CA GLN A 84 8.55 11.29 -1.07
C GLN A 84 7.73 10.38 -2.00
N PHE A 85 6.80 9.58 -1.47
CA PHE A 85 5.97 8.68 -2.26
C PHE A 85 4.65 9.36 -2.65
N ASP A 86 4.31 9.29 -3.95
CA ASP A 86 3.06 9.85 -4.45
C ASP A 86 1.85 9.06 -3.96
N VAL A 87 0.89 9.71 -3.31
CA VAL A 87 -0.35 9.04 -2.87
C VAL A 87 -1.35 8.97 -4.03
N PRO A 88 -1.85 7.78 -4.42
CA PRO A 88 -2.78 7.65 -5.55
C PRO A 88 -4.14 8.27 -5.20
N TYR A 89 -4.54 9.30 -5.96
CA TYR A 89 -5.84 9.96 -5.80
C TYR A 89 -7.01 9.21 -6.44
N SER A 90 -6.72 8.32 -7.39
CA SER A 90 -7.67 7.51 -8.17
C SER A 90 -7.90 6.11 -7.59
N ALA A 91 -7.51 5.86 -6.33
CA ALA A 91 -7.70 4.56 -5.69
C ALA A 91 -9.20 4.17 -5.63
N VAL A 92 -9.51 2.96 -6.09
CA VAL A 92 -10.85 2.36 -6.13
C VAL A 92 -10.93 1.16 -5.19
N ALA A 93 -12.14 0.63 -4.98
CA ALA A 93 -12.28 -0.68 -4.38
C ALA A 93 -11.75 -1.74 -5.37
N MET A 94 -10.76 -2.50 -4.94
CA MET A 94 -10.09 -3.52 -5.71
C MET A 94 -10.31 -4.87 -5.03
N ASP A 95 -10.86 -5.82 -5.80
CA ASP A 95 -10.93 -7.22 -5.40
C ASP A 95 -9.54 -7.83 -5.50
N ILE A 96 -9.11 -8.49 -4.42
CA ILE A 96 -7.84 -9.18 -4.35
C ILE A 96 -8.05 -10.61 -3.88
N ARG A 97 -7.08 -11.47 -4.16
CA ARG A 97 -7.05 -12.83 -3.60
C ARG A 97 -5.86 -12.99 -2.68
N LEU A 98 -6.13 -13.40 -1.45
CA LEU A 98 -5.12 -13.65 -0.41
C LEU A 98 -4.40 -14.98 -0.65
N SER A 99 -3.30 -15.20 0.07
CA SER A 99 -2.46 -16.39 -0.10
C SER A 99 -3.19 -17.71 0.25
N ASP A 100 -4.27 -17.64 1.03
CA ASP A 100 -5.16 -18.77 1.34
C ASP A 100 -6.27 -18.99 0.29
N GLY A 101 -6.29 -18.19 -0.78
CA GLY A 101 -7.29 -18.23 -1.84
C GLY A 101 -8.57 -17.42 -1.52
N MET A 102 -8.68 -16.81 -0.33
CA MET A 102 -9.84 -16.02 0.04
C MET A 102 -9.90 -14.71 -0.76
N GLN A 103 -11.10 -14.35 -1.21
CA GLN A 103 -11.36 -13.03 -1.78
C GLN A 103 -11.44 -11.97 -0.69
N TYR A 104 -10.83 -10.82 -0.95
CA TYR A 104 -10.82 -9.68 -0.04
C TYR A 104 -10.91 -8.38 -0.83
N VAL A 105 -11.37 -7.31 -0.20
CA VAL A 105 -11.52 -6.00 -0.85
C VAL A 105 -10.64 -4.97 -0.15
N VAL A 106 -9.85 -4.25 -0.93
CA VAL A 106 -8.99 -3.16 -0.44
C VAL A 106 -9.20 -1.90 -1.27
N GLN A 107 -8.78 -0.74 -0.74
CA GLN A 107 -8.65 0.46 -1.55
C GLN A 107 -7.29 0.44 -2.25
N GLY A 108 -7.27 0.63 -3.57
CA GLY A 108 -6.02 0.60 -4.31
C GLY A 108 -6.13 0.91 -5.79
N ILE A 109 -5.02 0.74 -6.49
CA ILE A 109 -4.89 0.92 -7.93
C ILE A 109 -3.87 -0.07 -8.49
N VAL A 110 -4.13 -0.54 -9.71
CA VAL A 110 -3.15 -1.25 -10.53
C VAL A 110 -2.51 -0.25 -11.48
N ASP A 111 -1.25 0.09 -11.26
CA ASP A 111 -0.50 1.08 -12.03
C ASP A 111 1.00 0.75 -12.01
N SER A 112 1.48 0.20 -13.12
CA SER A 112 2.88 -0.19 -13.27
C SER A 112 3.85 1.00 -13.29
N ASP A 113 3.40 2.17 -13.77
CA ASP A 113 4.22 3.37 -13.87
C ASP A 113 4.44 3.96 -12.48
N LEU A 114 3.39 3.97 -11.65
CA LEU A 114 3.47 4.38 -10.25
C LEU A 114 4.36 3.43 -9.42
N VAL A 115 4.27 2.12 -9.66
CA VAL A 115 5.20 1.14 -9.06
C VAL A 115 6.66 1.45 -9.46
N GLY A 116 6.90 1.78 -10.73
CA GLY A 116 8.22 2.19 -11.21
C GLY A 116 8.74 3.47 -10.55
N SER A 117 7.87 4.46 -10.32
CA SER A 117 8.25 5.69 -9.63
C SER A 117 8.65 5.42 -8.17
N TYR A 118 7.93 4.54 -7.47
CA TYR A 118 8.28 4.14 -6.10
C TYR A 118 9.64 3.45 -6.00
N HIS A 119 10.00 2.60 -6.96
CA HIS A 119 11.36 2.03 -7.03
C HIS A 119 12.44 3.09 -7.21
N SER A 120 12.14 4.13 -7.99
CA SER A 120 13.05 5.25 -8.19
C SER A 120 13.27 6.02 -6.88
N VAL A 121 12.18 6.27 -6.12
CA VAL A 121 12.25 6.86 -4.78
C VAL A 121 13.12 5.99 -3.86
N ILE A 122 12.85 4.69 -3.77
CA ILE A 122 13.61 3.77 -2.90
C ILE A 122 15.09 3.73 -3.26
N SER A 123 15.42 3.79 -4.55
CA SER A 123 16.80 3.78 -5.02
C SER A 123 17.55 5.07 -4.64
N ASN A 124 16.86 6.20 -4.55
CA ASN A 124 17.42 7.50 -4.12
C ASN A 124 17.49 7.66 -2.59
N LEU A 125 16.81 6.81 -1.83
CA LEU A 125 16.83 6.80 -0.37
C LEU A 125 18.02 6.02 0.24
N LYS A 126 18.80 5.33 -0.61
CA LYS A 126 20.02 4.60 -0.22
C LYS A 126 21.22 5.54 -0.13
#